data_AF-A0A8W8LSQ5-F1
#
_entry.id   AF-A0A8W8LSQ5-F1
#
_cell.length_a   1.000
_cell.length_b   1.000
_cell.length_c   1.000
_cell.angle_alpha   90.00
_cell.angle_beta   90.00
_cell.angle_gamma   90.00
#
_symmetry.space_group_name_H-M   'P 1'
#
loop_
_entity.id
_entity.type
_entity.pdbx_description
1 polymer ?
#
loop_
_entity_poly.entity_id
_entity_poly.type
_entity_poly.pdbx_seq_one_letter_code
_entity_poly.pdbx_strand_id
1 'polypeptide(L)'
;MKDYKLTYFDIRGKAEISRLLFAAAGVQYADDRIKRKDWPALKPSLSGKTNLEQAQCDVIVQTTEDLRAEWVKVFREPDETKKAELQKKFWKNFQDTLSSNSSGYMVGDGITLGDLAVYDVMEIHTRDYPDLIKNFPQLQTHRQKVASIPNIKKYLENRPVTLY
;
A
#
# COMPACT_ATOMS: atom_id res chain seq x y z
N MET A 1 -16.17 24.25 -0.89
CA MET A 1 -16.04 23.28 0.22
C MET A 1 -15.38 22.04 -0.33
N LYS A 2 -14.53 21.36 0.45
CA LYS A 2 -14.02 20.04 0.04
C LYS A 2 -15.11 19.02 0.38
N ASP A 3 -15.56 18.26 -0.60
CA ASP A 3 -16.54 17.19 -0.39
C ASP A 3 -15.83 15.96 0.17
N TYR A 4 -15.88 15.79 1.49
CA TYR A 4 -15.31 14.64 2.17
C TYR A 4 -16.28 13.46 2.15
N LYS A 5 -15.78 12.27 1.83
CA LYS A 5 -16.54 11.01 1.95
C LYS A 5 -15.75 10.01 2.79
N LEU A 6 -16.37 9.52 3.86
CA LEU A 6 -15.83 8.47 4.71
C LEU A 6 -16.56 7.16 4.35
N THR A 7 -15.86 6.24 3.70
CA THR A 7 -16.41 4.93 3.35
C THR A 7 -15.96 3.87 4.36
N TYR A 8 -16.90 3.21 5.04
CA TYR A 8 -16.60 2.12 5.98
C TYR A 8 -17.79 1.15 6.11
N PHE A 9 -17.59 0.02 6.77
CA PHE A 9 -18.71 -0.87 7.10
C PHE A 9 -19.74 -0.16 7.99
N ASP A 10 -21.00 -0.62 7.94
CA ASP A 10 -22.10 -0.15 8.81
C ASP A 10 -21.95 -0.63 10.27
N ILE A 11 -20.81 -0.28 10.86
CA ILE A 11 -20.41 -0.46 12.24
C ILE A 11 -19.53 0.75 12.64
N ARG A 12 -19.25 0.90 13.94
CA ARG A 12 -18.29 1.88 14.44
C ARG A 12 -16.88 1.58 13.92
N GLY A 13 -16.26 0.51 14.43
CA GLY A 13 -14.94 0.01 14.02
C GLY A 13 -13.86 1.10 13.95
N LYS A 14 -12.91 0.96 13.01
CA LYS A 14 -11.79 1.91 12.85
C LYS A 14 -12.24 3.30 12.38
N ALA A 15 -13.37 3.40 11.69
CA ALA A 15 -13.88 4.68 11.17
C ALA A 15 -14.47 5.58 12.25
N GLU A 16 -14.80 5.06 13.43
CA GLU A 16 -15.47 5.84 14.49
C GLU A 16 -14.63 7.03 14.96
N ILE A 17 -13.32 6.86 15.04
CA ILE A 17 -12.40 7.95 15.41
C ILE A 17 -12.50 9.10 14.40
N SER A 18 -12.55 8.79 13.10
CA SER A 18 -12.74 9.79 12.05
C SER A 18 -14.11 10.47 12.11
N ARG A 19 -15.19 9.72 12.43
CA ARG A 19 -16.54 10.29 12.61
C ARG A 19 -16.58 11.29 13.78
N LEU A 20 -15.99 10.92 14.92
CA LEU A 20 -15.88 11.79 16.09
C LEU A 20 -15.04 13.03 15.79
N LEU A 21 -13.97 12.90 15.00
CA LEU A 21 -13.14 14.03 14.58
C LEU A 21 -13.94 15.03 13.72
N PHE A 22 -14.71 14.56 12.74
CA PHE A 22 -15.58 15.43 11.94
C PHE A 22 -16.63 16.13 12.80
N ALA A 23 -17.26 15.40 13.73
CA ALA A 23 -18.22 15.98 14.66
C ALA A 23 -17.60 17.05 15.57
N ALA A 24 -16.43 16.77 16.15
CA ALA A 24 -15.71 17.71 17.00
C ALA A 24 -15.26 18.97 16.25
N ALA A 25 -14.89 18.84 14.97
CA ALA A 25 -14.47 19.95 14.12
C ALA A 25 -15.64 20.72 13.48
N GLY A 26 -16.89 20.25 13.62
CA GLY A 26 -18.05 20.82 12.94
C GLY A 26 -17.99 20.73 11.40
N VAL A 27 -17.20 19.79 10.86
CA VAL A 27 -16.99 19.64 9.41
C VAL A 27 -17.97 18.62 8.84
N GLN A 28 -18.69 19.01 7.80
CA GLN A 28 -19.62 18.14 7.08
C GLN A 28 -18.87 17.14 6.20
N TYR A 29 -19.41 15.91 6.11
CA TYR A 29 -18.89 14.84 5.28
C TYR A 29 -20.01 13.85 4.93
N ALA A 30 -19.85 13.08 3.85
CA ALA A 30 -20.71 11.95 3.52
C ALA A 30 -20.23 10.67 4.23
N ASP A 31 -21.06 10.09 5.09
CA ASP A 31 -20.81 8.79 5.75
C ASP A 31 -21.35 7.65 4.86
N ASP A 32 -20.48 7.12 4.00
CA ASP A 32 -20.79 6.09 3.01
C ASP A 32 -20.63 4.69 3.65
N ARG A 33 -21.75 4.13 4.12
CA ARG A 33 -21.77 2.89 4.91
C ARG A 33 -22.04 1.67 4.05
N ILE A 34 -21.03 0.80 3.93
CA ILE A 34 -21.12 -0.46 3.22
C ILE A 34 -21.84 -1.50 4.10
N LYS A 35 -22.96 -2.03 3.61
CA LYS A 35 -23.62 -3.18 4.24
C LYS A 35 -22.85 -4.44 3.91
N ARG A 36 -22.77 -5.38 4.87
CA ARG A 36 -22.04 -6.65 4.67
C ARG A 36 -22.48 -7.44 3.43
N LYS A 37 -23.77 -7.37 3.07
CA LYS A 37 -24.32 -8.05 1.87
C LYS A 37 -23.80 -7.48 0.54
N ASP A 38 -23.41 -6.21 0.51
CA ASP A 38 -22.97 -5.52 -0.70
C ASP A 38 -21.43 -5.63 -0.87
N TRP A 39 -20.73 -6.00 0.21
CA TRP A 39 -19.27 -6.16 0.23
C TRP A 39 -18.72 -7.13 -0.83
N PRO A 40 -19.31 -8.31 -1.09
CA PRO A 40 -18.80 -9.23 -2.11
C PRO A 40 -18.72 -8.63 -3.52
N ALA A 41 -19.58 -7.66 -3.86
CA ALA A 41 -19.54 -6.96 -5.14
C ALA A 41 -18.50 -5.84 -5.19
N LEU A 42 -18.18 -5.24 -4.03
CA LEU A 42 -17.21 -4.15 -3.92
C LEU A 42 -15.77 -4.66 -3.75
N LYS A 43 -15.57 -5.75 -3.01
CA LYS A 43 -14.26 -6.33 -2.69
C LYS A 43 -13.37 -6.58 -3.92
N PRO A 44 -13.88 -7.11 -5.06
CA PRO A 44 -13.03 -7.42 -6.22
C PRO A 44 -12.38 -6.18 -6.85
N SER A 45 -12.96 -5.00 -6.67
CA SER A 45 -12.46 -3.76 -7.30
C SER A 45 -11.07 -3.34 -6.82
N LEU A 46 -10.63 -3.81 -5.65
CA LEU A 46 -9.34 -3.46 -5.07
C LEU A 46 -8.59 -4.66 -4.45
N SER A 47 -9.21 -5.84 -4.38
CA SER A 47 -8.56 -7.04 -3.82
C SER A 47 -8.30 -8.14 -4.86
N GLY A 48 -8.54 -7.91 -6.15
CA GLY A 48 -8.37 -8.93 -7.19
C GLY A 48 -9.67 -9.66 -7.55
N LYS A 49 -9.69 -10.27 -8.73
CA LYS A 49 -10.90 -10.71 -9.44
C LYS A 49 -11.40 -12.08 -8.98
N THR A 50 -10.52 -12.92 -8.43
CA THR A 50 -10.85 -14.27 -7.95
C THR A 50 -10.62 -14.39 -6.44
N ASN A 51 -11.19 -15.42 -5.81
CA ASN A 51 -10.95 -15.68 -4.37
C ASN A 51 -9.46 -15.92 -4.08
N LEU A 52 -8.73 -16.55 -5.02
CA LEU A 52 -7.30 -16.77 -4.90
C LEU A 52 -6.53 -15.46 -4.97
N GLU A 53 -6.85 -14.60 -5.95
CA GLU A 53 -6.24 -13.28 -6.06
C GLU A 53 -6.51 -12.42 -4.80
N GLN A 54 -7.72 -12.51 -4.24
CA GLN A 54 -8.06 -11.85 -2.98
C GLN A 54 -7.23 -12.35 -1.81
N ALA A 55 -7.07 -13.66 -1.67
CA ALA A 55 -6.22 -14.22 -0.63
C ALA A 55 -4.75 -13.80 -0.81
N GLN A 56 -4.24 -13.79 -2.05
CA GLN A 56 -2.89 -13.32 -2.36
C GLN A 56 -2.71 -11.83 -2.05
N CYS A 57 -3.69 -10.99 -2.41
CA CYS A 57 -3.67 -9.57 -2.08
C CYS A 57 -3.66 -9.36 -0.56
N ASP A 58 -4.49 -10.09 0.19
CA ASP A 58 -4.55 -10.02 1.65
C ASP A 58 -3.22 -10.46 2.30
N VAL A 59 -2.57 -11.50 1.77
CA VAL A 59 -1.24 -11.95 2.21
C VAL A 59 -0.19 -10.86 1.97
N ILE A 60 -0.21 -10.21 0.81
CA ILE A 60 0.76 -9.16 0.47
C ILE A 60 0.61 -7.95 1.39
N VAL A 61 -0.63 -7.49 1.64
CA VAL A 61 -0.90 -6.39 2.55
C VAL A 61 -0.46 -6.74 3.98
N GLN A 62 -0.71 -7.96 4.45
CA GLN A 62 -0.22 -8.39 5.77
C GLN A 62 1.30 -8.48 5.82
N THR A 63 1.91 -9.00 4.75
CA THR A 63 3.37 -9.09 4.63
C THR A 63 4.02 -7.71 4.70
N THR A 64 3.41 -6.67 4.11
CA THR A 64 3.94 -5.30 4.23
C THR A 64 3.91 -4.77 5.68
N GLU A 65 2.92 -5.17 6.47
CA GLU A 65 2.85 -4.80 7.90
C GLU A 65 3.89 -5.56 8.73
N ASP A 66 4.05 -6.87 8.51
CA ASP A 66 5.07 -7.67 9.19
C ASP A 66 6.47 -7.17 8.87
N LEU A 67 6.69 -6.82 7.60
CA LEU A 67 7.97 -6.31 7.12
C LEU A 67 8.31 -4.94 7.74
N ARG A 68 7.35 -4.17 8.27
CA ARG A 68 7.67 -2.96 9.04
C ARG A 68 8.57 -3.27 10.24
N ALA A 69 8.31 -4.37 10.96
CA ALA A 69 9.14 -4.79 12.09
C ALA A 69 10.52 -5.27 11.63
N GLU A 70 10.59 -5.97 10.49
CA GLU A 70 11.87 -6.38 9.89
C GLU A 70 12.70 -5.17 9.44
N TRP A 71 12.07 -4.14 8.87
CA TRP A 71 12.77 -2.92 8.47
C TRP A 71 13.40 -2.18 9.65
N VAL A 72 12.74 -2.18 10.82
CA VAL A 72 13.34 -1.64 12.04
C VAL A 72 14.62 -2.38 12.43
N LYS A 73 14.67 -3.71 12.23
CA LYS A 73 15.90 -4.48 12.47
C LYS A 73 16.99 -4.10 11.49
N VAL A 74 16.65 -3.94 10.20
CA VAL A 74 17.59 -3.49 9.16
C VAL A 74 18.18 -2.12 9.52
N PHE A 75 17.33 -1.17 9.91
CA PHE A 75 17.77 0.18 10.25
C PHE A 75 18.70 0.21 11.48
N ARG A 76 18.41 -0.63 12.49
CA ARG A 76 19.15 -0.70 13.76
C ARG A 76 20.41 -1.58 13.71
N GLU A 77 20.66 -2.29 12.62
CA GLU A 77 21.86 -3.12 12.47
C GLU A 77 23.11 -2.24 12.36
N PRO A 78 24.08 -2.33 13.29
CA PRO A 78 25.31 -1.54 13.25
C PRO A 78 26.36 -2.08 12.26
N ASP A 79 26.30 -3.36 11.90
CA ASP A 79 27.24 -3.95 10.93
C ASP A 79 26.77 -3.64 9.50
N GLU A 80 27.53 -2.83 8.77
CA GLU A 80 27.19 -2.40 7.42
C GLU A 80 27.07 -3.57 6.41
N THR A 81 27.81 -4.66 6.60
CA THR A 81 27.73 -5.83 5.72
C THR A 81 26.42 -6.57 5.97
N LYS A 82 26.11 -6.88 7.24
CA LYS A 82 24.85 -7.53 7.61
C LYS A 82 23.65 -6.67 7.25
N LYS A 83 23.76 -5.35 7.44
CA LYS A 83 22.73 -4.39 7.05
C LYS A 83 22.44 -4.46 5.56
N ALA A 84 23.47 -4.45 4.72
CA ALA A 84 23.31 -4.59 3.27
C ALA A 84 22.67 -5.94 2.88
N GLU A 85 23.03 -7.03 3.54
CA GLU A 85 22.42 -8.34 3.33
C GLU A 85 20.93 -8.38 3.73
N LEU A 86 20.60 -7.79 4.88
CA LEU A 86 19.23 -7.67 5.36
C LEU A 86 18.37 -6.80 4.43
N GLN A 87 18.90 -5.66 3.98
CA GLN A 87 18.25 -4.82 2.96
C GLN A 87 17.99 -5.61 1.68
N LYS A 88 18.99 -6.34 1.19
CA LYS A 88 18.85 -7.16 -0.02
C LYS A 88 17.78 -8.23 0.16
N LYS A 89 17.76 -8.92 1.31
CA LYS A 89 16.77 -9.96 1.62
C LYS A 89 15.35 -9.37 1.69
N PHE A 90 15.20 -8.22 2.33
CA PHE A 90 13.94 -7.52 2.47
C PHE A 90 13.32 -7.22 1.10
N TRP A 91 14.06 -6.54 0.22
CA TRP A 91 13.56 -6.16 -1.11
C TRP A 91 13.39 -7.36 -2.05
N LYS A 92 14.22 -8.40 -1.88
CA LYS A 92 14.10 -9.63 -2.66
C LYS A 92 12.74 -10.32 -2.47
N ASN A 93 12.13 -10.26 -1.29
CA ASN A 93 10.80 -10.85 -1.06
C ASN A 93 9.72 -10.25 -1.98
N PHE A 94 9.67 -8.93 -2.10
CA PHE A 94 8.72 -8.24 -2.98
C PHE A 94 9.03 -8.48 -4.46
N GLN A 95 10.32 -8.40 -4.82
CA GLN A 95 10.80 -8.69 -6.16
C GLN A 95 10.42 -10.10 -6.62
N ASP A 96 10.58 -11.11 -5.76
CA ASP A 96 10.25 -12.51 -6.08
C ASP A 96 8.75 -12.69 -6.25
N THR A 97 7.95 -12.00 -5.43
CA THR A 97 6.49 -12.00 -5.58
C THR A 97 6.08 -11.38 -6.91
N LEU A 98 6.63 -10.22 -7.28
CA LEU A 98 6.40 -9.61 -8.60
C LEU A 98 6.85 -10.52 -9.74
N SER A 99 7.98 -11.22 -9.59
CA SER A 99 8.52 -12.11 -10.63
C SER A 99 7.64 -13.33 -10.86
N SER A 100 6.82 -13.71 -9.87
CA SER A 100 5.83 -14.79 -10.02
C SER A 100 4.58 -14.37 -10.80
N ASN A 101 4.40 -13.08 -11.11
CA ASN A 101 3.29 -12.55 -11.88
C ASN A 101 3.76 -11.74 -13.10
N SER A 102 3.45 -12.24 -14.30
CA SER A 102 3.89 -11.62 -15.55
C SER A 102 3.21 -10.28 -15.88
N SER A 103 2.11 -9.93 -15.21
CA SER A 103 1.39 -8.67 -15.48
C SER A 103 2.15 -7.43 -15.00
N GLY A 104 3.15 -7.60 -14.13
CA GLY A 104 3.83 -6.51 -13.45
C GLY A 104 2.98 -5.82 -12.38
N TYR A 105 1.86 -6.42 -11.96
CA TYR A 105 1.19 -6.13 -10.71
C TYR A 105 1.52 -7.21 -9.68
N MET A 106 1.30 -6.91 -8.40
CA MET A 106 1.51 -7.85 -7.30
C MET A 106 0.62 -9.09 -7.45
N VAL A 107 -0.62 -8.93 -7.94
CA VAL A 107 -1.60 -10.00 -8.11
C VAL A 107 -2.46 -9.74 -9.35
N GLY A 108 -2.81 -10.79 -10.08
CA GLY A 108 -3.71 -10.70 -11.23
C GLY A 108 -3.15 -9.78 -12.33
N ASP A 109 -4.03 -9.12 -13.07
CA ASP A 109 -3.72 -8.29 -14.25
C ASP A 109 -4.09 -6.80 -14.06
N GLY A 110 -4.46 -6.40 -12.85
CA GLY A 110 -4.91 -5.05 -12.53
C GLY A 110 -4.42 -4.58 -11.17
N ILE A 111 -4.56 -3.27 -10.90
CA ILE A 111 -4.15 -2.70 -9.63
C ILE A 111 -5.00 -3.23 -8.47
N THR A 112 -4.34 -3.58 -7.37
CA THR A 112 -4.93 -4.04 -6.12
C THR A 112 -4.38 -3.25 -4.92
N LEU A 113 -4.93 -3.48 -3.73
CA LEU A 113 -4.38 -2.98 -2.47
C LEU A 113 -2.96 -3.50 -2.23
N GLY A 114 -2.62 -4.70 -2.72
CA GLY A 114 -1.27 -5.24 -2.65
C GLY A 114 -0.26 -4.35 -3.37
N ASP A 115 -0.61 -3.84 -4.55
CA ASP A 115 0.24 -2.90 -5.30
C ASP A 115 0.44 -1.59 -4.56
N LEU A 116 -0.64 -1.03 -4.01
CA LEU A 116 -0.60 0.23 -3.26
C LEU A 116 0.22 0.09 -1.97
N ALA A 117 0.10 -1.03 -1.27
CA ALA A 117 0.87 -1.32 -0.06
C ALA A 117 2.37 -1.43 -0.35
N VAL A 118 2.75 -2.20 -1.38
CA VAL A 118 4.16 -2.33 -1.78
C VAL A 118 4.72 -1.01 -2.31
N TYR A 119 3.92 -0.25 -3.05
CA TYR A 119 4.28 1.10 -3.51
C TYR A 119 4.57 2.04 -2.34
N ASP A 120 3.70 2.08 -1.33
CA ASP A 120 3.88 2.93 -0.14
C ASP A 120 5.16 2.55 0.65
N VAL A 121 5.43 1.26 0.84
CA VAL A 121 6.68 0.78 1.45
C VAL A 121 7.91 1.26 0.67
N MET A 122 7.87 1.20 -0.67
CA MET A 122 8.96 1.74 -1.50
C MET A 122 9.10 3.25 -1.35
N GLU A 123 8.00 4.01 -1.33
CA GLU A 123 8.04 5.47 -1.19
C GLU A 123 8.65 5.89 0.15
N ILE A 124 8.24 5.26 1.26
CA ILE A 124 8.76 5.59 2.59
C ILE A 124 10.27 5.32 2.67
N HIS A 125 10.75 4.19 2.15
CA HIS A 125 12.14 3.79 2.34
C HIS A 125 13.10 4.37 1.30
N THR A 126 12.66 4.53 0.05
CA THR A 126 13.52 5.10 -1.01
C THR A 126 13.66 6.62 -0.93
N ARG A 127 12.83 7.30 -0.13
CA ARG A 127 13.03 8.73 0.19
C ARG A 127 14.41 8.97 0.81
N ASP A 128 14.72 8.22 1.87
CA ASP A 128 15.95 8.40 2.63
C ASP A 128 17.12 7.58 2.04
N TYR A 129 16.79 6.54 1.27
CA TYR A 129 17.76 5.64 0.65
C TYR A 129 17.37 5.33 -0.81
N PRO A 130 17.64 6.25 -1.75
CA PRO A 130 17.14 6.17 -3.15
C PRO A 130 17.61 4.92 -3.90
N ASP A 131 18.76 4.38 -3.50
CA ASP A 131 19.41 3.24 -4.14
C ASP A 131 18.88 1.87 -3.69
N LEU A 132 17.98 1.79 -2.70
CA LEU A 132 17.56 0.51 -2.11
C LEU A 132 17.01 -0.50 -3.12
N ILE A 133 16.31 0.00 -4.16
CA ILE A 133 15.69 -0.85 -5.18
C ILE A 133 16.45 -0.85 -6.51
N LYS A 134 17.62 -0.21 -6.61
CA LYS A 134 18.34 -0.04 -7.90
C LYS A 134 18.70 -1.37 -8.58
N ASN A 135 18.93 -2.41 -7.78
CA ASN A 135 19.27 -3.75 -8.24
C ASN A 135 18.05 -4.67 -8.41
N PHE A 136 16.84 -4.13 -8.30
CA PHE A 136 15.57 -4.87 -8.34
C PHE A 136 14.69 -4.31 -9.49
N PRO A 137 14.93 -4.75 -10.74
CA PRO A 137 14.29 -4.12 -11.91
C PRO A 137 12.77 -4.27 -11.96
N GLN A 138 12.21 -5.38 -11.48
CA GLN A 138 10.76 -5.57 -11.39
C GLN A 138 10.14 -4.59 -10.39
N LEU A 139 10.78 -4.34 -9.24
CA LEU A 139 10.32 -3.32 -8.29
C LEU A 139 10.35 -1.92 -8.88
N GLN A 140 11.41 -1.57 -9.61
CA GLN A 140 11.49 -0.27 -10.29
C GLN A 140 10.37 -0.11 -11.33
N THR A 141 10.12 -1.16 -12.11
CA THR A 141 9.07 -1.17 -13.14
C THR A 141 7.69 -1.06 -12.50
N HIS A 142 7.42 -1.83 -11.44
CA HIS A 142 6.17 -1.76 -10.67
C HIS A 142 5.95 -0.37 -10.07
N ARG A 143 6.97 0.21 -9.42
CA ARG A 143 6.90 1.55 -8.85
C ARG A 143 6.51 2.60 -9.89
N GLN A 144 7.17 2.58 -11.05
CA GLN A 144 6.86 3.50 -12.15
C GLN A 144 5.45 3.27 -12.69
N LYS A 145 5.02 2.02 -12.83
CA LYS A 145 3.69 1.66 -13.30
C LYS A 145 2.60 2.19 -12.38
N VAL A 146 2.71 1.99 -11.06
CA VAL A 146 1.75 2.51 -10.07
C VAL A 146 1.75 4.05 -10.06
N ALA A 147 2.93 4.68 -10.04
CA ALA A 147 3.06 6.13 -10.04
C ALA A 147 2.47 6.80 -11.29
N SER A 148 2.40 6.07 -12.41
CA SER A 148 1.90 6.58 -13.70
C SER A 148 0.37 6.52 -13.85
N ILE A 149 -0.35 5.88 -12.92
CA ILE A 149 -1.81 5.81 -12.97
C ILE A 149 -2.39 7.22 -12.81
N PRO A 150 -3.26 7.72 -13.72
CA PRO A 150 -3.60 9.14 -13.81
C PRO A 150 -4.01 9.80 -12.49
N ASN A 151 -4.89 9.15 -11.73
CA ASN A 151 -5.35 9.68 -10.44
C ASN A 151 -4.29 9.60 -9.34
N ILE A 152 -3.43 8.58 -9.37
CA ILE A 152 -2.29 8.45 -8.45
C ILE A 152 -1.24 9.49 -8.78
N LYS A 153 -0.84 9.61 -10.06
CA LYS A 153 0.08 10.64 -10.54
C LYS A 153 -0.37 12.04 -10.11
N LYS A 154 -1.64 12.38 -10.37
CA LYS A 154 -2.23 13.65 -9.95
C LYS A 154 -2.16 13.83 -8.43
N TYR A 155 -2.43 12.79 -7.64
CA TYR A 155 -2.28 12.87 -6.19
C TYR A 155 -0.82 13.10 -5.77
N LEU A 156 0.14 12.35 -6.31
CA LEU A 156 1.56 12.45 -5.99
C LEU A 156 2.15 13.83 -6.34
N GLU A 157 1.70 14.45 -7.44
CA GLU A 157 2.11 15.80 -7.85
C GLU A 157 1.55 16.91 -6.92
N ASN A 158 0.45 16.65 -6.21
CA ASN A 158 -0.26 17.64 -5.40
C ASN A 158 -0.22 17.34 -3.88
N ARG A 159 0.31 16.19 -3.45
CA ARG A 159 0.38 15.84 -2.03
C ARG A 159 1.39 16.75 -1.32
N PRO A 160 1.11 17.19 -0.07
CA PRO A 160 2.07 17.96 0.71
C PRO A 160 3.38 17.18 0.90
N VAL A 161 4.51 17.90 0.87
CA VAL A 161 5.79 17.33 1.28
C VAL A 161 5.81 17.26 2.80
N THR A 162 5.94 16.05 3.36
CA THR A 162 6.00 15.80 4.80
C THR A 162 7.34 15.20 5.20
N LEU A 163 7.76 15.42 6.45
CA LEU A 163 8.99 14.84 7.03
C LEU A 163 8.88 13.33 7.28
N TYR A 164 7.65 12.83 7.40
CA TYR A 164 7.32 11.43 7.61
C TYR A 164 6.31 11.01 6.56
#